data_AF-A0A7V7WFU6-F1
#
_entry.id   AF-A0A7V7WFU6-F1
#
_cell.length_a   1.000
_cell.length_b   1.000
_cell.length_c   1.000
_cell.angle_alpha   90.00
_cell.angle_beta   90.00
_cell.angle_gamma   90.00
#
_symmetry.space_group_name_H-M   'P 1'
#
loop_
_entity.id
_entity.type
_entity.pdbx_description
1 polymer ?
#
loop_
_entity_poly.entity_id
_entity_poly.type
_entity_poly.pdbx_seq_one_letter_code
_entity_poly.pdbx_strand_id
1 'polypeptide(L)' 'MITIHHYLVLSAALFVLGFAGVVLRRNALIIFMSIELMLNAVNLS' A
#
# COMPACT_ATOMS: atom_id res chain seq x y z
N MET A 1 22.05 -0.87 -10.75
CA MET A 1 21.99 -1.38 -9.36
C MET A 1 20.69 -0.92 -8.75
N ILE A 2 19.82 -1.85 -8.33
CA ILE A 2 18.57 -1.50 -7.66
C ILE A 2 18.93 -1.09 -6.23
N THR A 3 18.88 0.21 -5.98
CA THR A 3 19.18 0.82 -4.69
C THR A 3 17.93 0.83 -3.82
N ILE A 4 18.12 0.83 -2.50
CA ILE A 4 17.10 0.94 -1.45
C ILE A 4 16.03 2.02 -1.73
N HIS A 5 16.42 3.13 -2.38
CA HIS A 5 15.49 4.18 -2.81
C HIS A 5 14.37 3.70 -3.75
N HIS A 6 14.62 2.71 -4.61
CA HIS A 6 13.60 2.17 -5.52
C HIS A 6 12.53 1.38 -4.75
N TYR A 7 12.94 0.63 -3.73
CA TYR A 7 12.03 -0.10 -2.83
C TYR A 7 11.21 0.88 -1.99
N LEU A 8 11.83 1.94 -1.48
CA LEU A 8 11.14 2.95 -0.68
C LEU A 8 10.08 3.72 -1.49
N VAL A 9 10.39 4.08 -2.74
CA VAL A 9 9.43 4.75 -3.63
C VAL A 9 8.27 3.82 -4.00
N LEU A 10 8.56 2.54 -4.28
CA LEU A 10 7.53 1.55 -4.58
C LEU A 10 6.61 1.28 -3.38
N SER A 11 7.19 1.10 -2.19
CA SER A 11 6.47 0.96 -0.92
C SER A 11 5.56 2.15 -0.66
N ALA A 12 6.07 3.38 -0.82
CA ALA A 12 5.28 4.59 -0.64
C ALA A 12 4.11 4.67 -1.65
N ALA A 13 4.34 4.33 -2.92
CA ALA A 13 3.29 4.34 -3.94
C ALA A 13 2.17 3.32 -3.64
N LEU A 14 2.55 2.10 -3.24
CA LEU A 14 1.61 1.05 -2.86
C LEU A 14 0.81 1.42 -1.59
N PHE A 15 1.46 2.06 -0.62
CA PHE A 15 0.80 2.52 0.60
C PHE A 15 -0.25 3.60 0.31
N VAL A 16 0.07 4.58 -0.53
CA VAL A 16 -0.89 5.64 -0.94
C VAL A 16 -2.07 5.05 -1.73
N LEU A 17 -1.83 4.05 -2.59
CA LEU A 17 -2.89 3.33 -3.29
C LEU A 17 -3.81 2.57 -2.33
N GLY A 18 -3.24 1.87 -1.35
CA GLY A 18 -4.01 1.21 -0.30
C GLY A 18 -4.82 2.20 0.54
N PHE A 19 -4.21 3.32 0.93
CA PHE A 19 -4.88 4.39 1.68
C PHE A 19 -6.04 5.01 0.89
N ALA A 20 -5.86 5.28 -0.40
CA ALA A 20 -6.95 5.72 -1.28
C ALA A 20 -8.07 4.67 -1.36
N GLY A 21 -7.72 3.38 -1.43
CA GLY A 21 -8.67 2.27 -1.38
C GLY A 21 -9.53 2.25 -0.11
N VAL A 22 -8.94 2.55 1.05
CA VAL A 22 -9.64 2.64 2.34
C VAL A 22 -10.62 3.84 2.38
N VAL A 23 -10.20 5.02 1.88
CA VAL A 23 -11.03 6.23 1.95
C VAL A 23 -12.18 6.22 0.93
N LEU A 24 -11.97 5.70 -0.28
CA LEU A 24 -12.96 5.77 -1.35
C LEU A 24 -14.04 4.68 -1.28
N ARG A 25 -13.85 3.61 -0.50
CA ARG A 25 -14.73 2.42 -0.54
C ARG A 25 -15.55 2.32 0.74
N ARG A 26 -16.87 2.19 0.61
CA ARG A 26 -17.80 1.91 1.74
C ARG A 26 -17.94 0.43 2.10
N ASN A 27 -17.38 -0.47 1.28
CA ASN A 27 -17.51 -1.91 1.51
C ASN A 27 -16.40 -2.41 2.44
N ALA A 28 -16.76 -2.99 3.58
CA ALA A 28 -15.83 -3.47 4.60
C ALA A 28 -14.80 -4.48 4.06
N LEU A 29 -15.21 -5.37 3.15
CA LEU A 29 -14.29 -6.35 2.53
C LEU A 29 -13.18 -5.68 1.71
N ILE A 30 -13.50 -4.59 1.01
CA ILE A 30 -12.52 -3.87 0.18
C ILE A 30 -11.58 -3.05 1.07
N ILE A 31 -12.08 -2.55 2.19
CA ILE A 31 -11.25 -1.90 3.22
C ILE A 31 -10.25 -2.91 3.78
N PHE A 32 -10.68 -4.13 4.16
CA PHE A 32 -9.77 -5.19 4.61
C PHE A 32 -8.71 -5.55 3.55
N MET A 33 -9.10 -5.69 2.28
CA MET A 33 -8.15 -5.96 1.20
C MET A 33 -7.14 -4.82 0.99
N SER A 34 -7.58 -3.57 1.20
CA SER A 34 -6.70 -2.40 1.12
C SER A 34 -5.73 -2.33 2.30
N ILE A 35 -6.15 -2.76 3.49
CA ILE A 35 -5.28 -2.87 4.68
C ILE A 35 -4.19 -3.93 4.47
N GLU A 36 -4.54 -5.10 3.94
CA GLU A 36 -3.56 -6.14 3.57
C GLU A 36 -2.52 -5.61 2.58
N LEU A 37 -2.96 -4.83 1.59
CA LEU A 37 -2.07 -4.17 0.62
C LEU A 37 -1.13 -3.15 1.30
N MET A 38 -1.64 -2.34 2.23
CA MET A 38 -0.83 -1.38 2.99
C MET A 38 0.21 -2.08 3.88
N LEU A 39 -0.15 -3.19 4.53
CA LEU A 39 0.78 -4.00 5.32
C LEU A 39 1.87 -4.62 4.44
N ASN A 40 1.52 -5.10 3.25
CA ASN A 40 2.48 -5.64 2.30
C ASN A 40 3.46 -4.58 1.79
N ALA A 41 2.98 -3.35 1.58
CA ALA A 41 3.80 -2.21 1.16
C ALA A 41 4.85 -1.82 2.21
N VAL A 42 4.48 -1.83 3.50
CA VAL A 42 5.43 -1.57 4.61
C VAL A 42 6.44 -2.71 4.75
N ASN A 43 6.05 -3.96 4.45
CA ASN A 43 6.98 -5.08 4.47
C ASN A 43 8.02 -5.06 3.31
N LEU A 44 7.78 -4.25 2.28
CA LEU A 44 8.63 -4.13 1.10
C LEU A 44 9.72 -3.04 1.24
N SER A 45 9.65 -2.20 2.28
CA SER A 45 10.61 -1.12 2.55
C SER A 45 11.96 -1.60 3.06
#